data_AF-A0A2P5C9V0-F1
#
_entry.id   AF-A0A2P5C9V0-F1
#
_cell.length_a   1.000
_cell.length_b   1.000
_cell.length_c   1.000
_cell.angle_alpha   90.00
_cell.angle_beta   90.00
_cell.angle_gamma   90.00
#
_symmetry.space_group_name_H-M   'P 1'
#
loop_
_entity.id
_entity.type
_entity.pdbx_description
1 polymer ?
#
loop_
_entity_poly.entity_id
_entity_poly.type
_entity_poly.pdbx_seq_one_letter_code
_entity_poly.pdbx_strand_id
1 'polypeptide(L)'
;MDNGVDFIYWLGTDLSTKILTHLDDPSDIVRVSSVSRLWRQFVIEHGICRQLCLKKFPEISGTAHDIEVNNLIEPVNVGLRKSTEFELLKRNHRIYSFLSKGLSPVIRKDCISVAVSASSTDNYPTESIQNTLEALDVFDNGALYWSSGGESDPSVPETLLYKLVAKLCVITEIHVQPFQAYFQYGFPIYSCAAVRFRLGHLRNVEVLETLLDNTFMDHTLEDDRFVWTYTSPEFPMAQESVLQKFELPEPAVCMGGYMLVELLGRVQKQEIDGLYYICIANVQVVGRPLSPNFDVEMFEPSGKCSLKYHPKTFSAESSLQLSNAEVGESSRLRTITSRFMRVVVGWEHTVLNRYLGSGSVSGDDESEDERLGRFYIVELTLIYPSFKYNHLRLIEVMANV
;
A
#
# COMPACT_ATOMS: atom_id res chain seq x y z
N MET A 1 14.61 -38.69 -28.47
CA MET A 1 14.54 -37.28 -28.05
C MET A 1 13.07 -36.99 -27.87
N ASP A 2 12.55 -37.21 -26.66
CA ASP A 2 11.18 -36.83 -26.35
C ASP A 2 11.17 -35.31 -26.19
N ASN A 3 10.51 -34.63 -27.13
CA ASN A 3 10.13 -33.24 -26.97
C ASN A 3 9.05 -33.20 -25.88
N GLY A 4 9.48 -33.21 -24.61
CA GLY A 4 8.60 -33.00 -23.47
C GLY A 4 7.93 -31.65 -23.61
N VAL A 5 6.62 -31.66 -23.88
CA VAL A 5 5.80 -30.45 -23.86
C VAL A 5 5.72 -30.01 -22.41
N ASP A 6 6.13 -28.77 -22.11
CA ASP A 6 6.06 -28.21 -20.76
C ASP A 6 4.63 -28.30 -20.23
N PHE A 7 4.48 -28.69 -18.96
CA PHE A 7 3.21 -28.96 -18.29
C PHE A 7 2.15 -27.86 -18.51
N ILE A 8 2.57 -26.59 -18.54
CA ILE A 8 1.65 -25.46 -18.73
C ILE A 8 0.99 -25.46 -20.13
N TYR A 9 1.68 -25.98 -21.13
CA TYR A 9 1.13 -26.15 -22.48
C TYR A 9 0.42 -27.50 -22.64
N TRP A 10 0.86 -28.54 -21.92
CA TRP A 10 0.20 -29.84 -21.92
C TRP A 10 -1.24 -29.78 -21.40
N LEU A 11 -1.50 -28.99 -20.35
CA LEU A 11 -2.85 -28.77 -19.81
C LEU A 11 -3.77 -28.01 -20.78
N GLY A 12 -3.21 -27.36 -21.80
CA GLY A 12 -3.93 -26.46 -22.70
C GLY A 12 -4.08 -25.05 -22.13
N THR A 13 -4.02 -24.06 -23.03
CA THR A 13 -4.01 -22.63 -22.69
C THR A 13 -5.18 -22.20 -21.80
N ASP A 14 -6.40 -22.66 -22.10
CA ASP A 14 -7.60 -22.26 -21.35
C ASP A 14 -7.56 -22.77 -19.91
N LEU A 15 -7.18 -24.03 -19.71
CA LEU A 15 -7.13 -24.65 -18.39
C LEU A 15 -6.00 -24.04 -17.56
N SER A 16 -4.81 -23.86 -18.14
CA SER A 16 -3.68 -23.21 -17.49
C SER A 16 -4.00 -21.76 -17.08
N THR A 17 -4.62 -20.99 -17.98
CA THR A 17 -5.07 -19.62 -17.66
C THR A 17 -6.08 -19.62 -16.51
N LYS A 18 -7.04 -20.54 -16.53
CA LYS A 18 -8.04 -20.66 -15.46
C LYS A 18 -7.40 -21.01 -14.13
N ILE A 19 -6.51 -22.01 -14.08
CA ILE A 19 -5.80 -22.41 -12.86
C ILE A 19 -5.03 -21.20 -12.29
N LEU A 20 -4.25 -20.52 -13.12
CA LEU A 20 -3.42 -19.41 -12.66
C LEU A 20 -4.23 -18.18 -12.23
N THR A 21 -5.37 -17.90 -12.86
CA THR A 21 -6.29 -16.81 -12.46
C THR A 21 -7.15 -17.13 -11.23
N HIS A 22 -7.02 -18.33 -10.67
CA HIS A 22 -7.60 -18.73 -9.39
C HIS A 22 -6.60 -18.67 -8.22
N LEU A 23 -5.36 -18.25 -8.44
CA LEU A 23 -4.41 -18.01 -7.35
C LEU A 23 -4.80 -16.76 -6.55
N ASP A 24 -4.76 -16.84 -5.21
CA ASP A 24 -5.26 -15.80 -4.30
C ASP A 24 -4.24 -14.67 -4.03
N ASP A 25 -2.96 -15.02 -4.00
CA ASP A 25 -1.86 -14.08 -3.82
C ASP A 25 -1.19 -13.81 -5.19
N PRO A 26 -1.24 -12.58 -5.71
CA PRO A 26 -0.51 -12.25 -6.93
C PRO A 26 1.01 -12.52 -6.85
N SER A 27 1.58 -12.64 -5.64
CA SER A 27 2.98 -13.08 -5.47
C SER A 27 3.18 -14.55 -5.89
N ASP A 28 2.12 -15.38 -5.90
CA ASP A 28 2.17 -16.73 -6.49
C ASP A 28 2.45 -16.68 -7.98
N ILE A 29 1.99 -15.66 -8.70
CA ILE A 29 2.30 -15.54 -10.12
C ILE A 29 3.78 -15.26 -10.35
N VAL A 30 4.43 -14.51 -9.45
CA VAL A 30 5.88 -14.32 -9.52
C VAL A 30 6.62 -15.65 -9.31
N ARG A 31 6.11 -16.51 -8.41
CA ARG A 31 6.62 -17.87 -8.19
C ARG A 31 6.43 -18.75 -9.43
N VAL A 32 5.24 -18.75 -10.01
CA VAL A 32 4.88 -19.44 -11.27
C VAL A 32 5.80 -19.01 -12.41
N SER A 33 6.03 -17.71 -12.58
CA SER A 33 6.96 -17.15 -13.58
C SER A 33 8.43 -17.52 -13.35
N SER A 34 8.78 -18.05 -12.18
CA SER A 34 10.16 -18.44 -11.85
C SER A 34 10.43 -19.92 -12.15
N VAL A 35 9.40 -20.71 -12.50
CA VAL A 35 9.52 -22.15 -12.78
C VAL A 35 10.36 -22.42 -14.03
N SER A 36 10.04 -21.75 -15.14
CA SER A 36 10.79 -21.87 -16.40
C SER A 36 10.60 -20.63 -17.29
N ARG A 37 11.43 -20.47 -18.32
CA ARG A 37 11.25 -19.40 -19.34
C ARG A 37 9.88 -19.52 -20.01
N LEU A 38 9.38 -20.74 -20.22
CA LEU A 38 8.09 -21.03 -20.84
C LEU A 38 6.92 -20.61 -19.95
N TRP A 39 6.98 -20.90 -18.64
CA TRP A 39 5.97 -20.44 -17.69
C TRP A 39 5.91 -18.92 -17.59
N ARG A 40 7.08 -18.28 -17.53
CA ARG A 40 7.17 -16.81 -17.53
C ARG A 40 6.55 -16.22 -18.78
N GLN A 41 6.87 -16.78 -19.94
CA GLN A 41 6.33 -16.34 -21.22
C GLN A 41 4.82 -16.50 -21.26
N PHE A 42 4.29 -17.66 -20.85
CA PHE A 42 2.85 -17.91 -20.77
C PHE A 42 2.13 -16.89 -19.87
N VAL A 43 2.67 -16.64 -18.67
CA VAL A 43 2.09 -15.66 -17.72
C VAL A 43 2.03 -14.26 -18.32
N ILE A 44 3.05 -13.85 -19.06
CA ILE A 44 3.14 -12.55 -19.73
C ILE A 44 2.18 -12.48 -20.92
N GLU A 45 2.22 -13.47 -21.81
CA GLU A 45 1.38 -13.55 -23.01
C GLU A 45 -0.11 -13.52 -22.67
N HIS A 46 -0.51 -14.22 -21.61
CA HIS A 46 -1.91 -14.27 -21.16
C HIS A 46 -2.27 -13.21 -20.13
N GLY A 47 -1.35 -12.29 -19.79
CA GLY A 47 -1.62 -11.14 -18.92
C GLY A 47 -2.12 -11.53 -17.52
N ILE A 48 -1.67 -12.67 -16.98
CA ILE A 48 -2.24 -13.26 -15.75
C ILE A 48 -2.11 -12.31 -14.54
N CYS A 49 -0.96 -11.63 -14.40
CA CYS A 49 -0.76 -10.63 -13.34
C CYS A 49 -1.81 -9.51 -13.38
N ARG A 50 -2.14 -9.02 -14.59
CA ARG A 50 -3.15 -7.98 -14.76
C ARG A 50 -4.51 -8.50 -14.33
N GLN A 51 -4.90 -9.69 -14.79
CA GLN A 51 -6.19 -10.28 -14.46
C GLN A 51 -6.37 -10.46 -12.95
N LEU A 52 -5.39 -11.04 -12.26
CA LEU A 52 -5.46 -11.23 -10.81
C LEU A 52 -5.44 -9.91 -10.05
N CYS A 53 -4.61 -8.95 -10.45
CA CYS A 53 -4.55 -7.65 -9.79
C CYS A 53 -5.90 -6.93 -9.86
N LEU A 54 -6.54 -6.91 -11.03
CA LEU A 54 -7.83 -6.25 -11.23
C LEU A 54 -8.99 -7.01 -10.59
N LYS A 55 -8.89 -8.33 -10.48
CA LYS A 55 -9.85 -9.15 -9.73
C LYS A 55 -9.79 -8.85 -8.23
N LYS A 56 -8.59 -8.66 -7.70
CA LYS A 56 -8.36 -8.40 -6.26
C LYS A 56 -8.64 -6.96 -5.86
N PHE A 57 -8.41 -6.02 -6.78
CA PHE A 57 -8.57 -4.59 -6.55
C PHE A 57 -9.40 -3.98 -7.70
N PRO A 58 -10.72 -4.26 -7.73
CA PRO A 58 -11.61 -3.79 -8.79
C PRO A 58 -11.69 -2.27 -8.87
N GLU A 59 -11.39 -1.55 -7.78
CA GLU A 59 -11.34 -0.08 -7.72
C GLU A 59 -10.33 0.50 -8.72
N ILE A 60 -9.26 -0.26 -9.02
CA ILE A 60 -8.19 0.13 -9.95
C ILE A 60 -8.54 -0.23 -11.41
N SER A 61 -9.63 -0.99 -11.64
CA SER A 61 -10.02 -1.39 -13.00
C SER A 61 -10.42 -0.20 -13.88
N GLY A 62 -10.97 0.86 -13.29
CA GLY A 62 -11.27 2.12 -13.98
C GLY A 62 -10.00 2.83 -14.52
N THR A 63 -8.88 2.71 -13.80
CA THR A 63 -7.59 3.34 -14.17
C THR A 63 -6.72 2.46 -15.06
N ALA A 64 -7.08 1.19 -15.19
CA ALA A 64 -6.29 0.17 -15.90
C ALA A 64 -6.11 0.47 -17.40
N HIS A 65 -6.95 1.33 -17.97
CA HIS A 65 -6.85 1.78 -19.37
C HIS A 65 -5.84 2.93 -19.54
N ASP A 66 -5.54 3.68 -18.47
CA ASP A 66 -4.77 4.93 -18.50
C ASP A 66 -3.51 4.83 -17.61
N ILE A 67 -2.79 3.70 -17.67
CA ILE A 67 -1.53 3.54 -16.92
C ILE A 67 -0.38 4.23 -17.66
N GLU A 68 -0.04 5.42 -17.22
CA GLU A 68 1.10 6.17 -17.71
C GLU A 68 2.40 5.69 -17.03
N VAL A 69 3.45 5.48 -17.81
CA VAL A 69 4.79 5.19 -17.27
C VAL A 69 5.70 6.31 -17.71
N ASN A 70 6.36 6.96 -16.74
CA ASN A 70 7.31 8.04 -16.97
C ASN A 70 6.78 9.18 -17.87
N ASN A 71 5.48 9.51 -17.79
CA ASN A 71 4.82 10.52 -18.63
C ASN A 71 4.99 10.30 -20.16
N LEU A 72 5.32 9.09 -20.61
CA LEU A 72 5.40 8.73 -22.03
C LEU A 72 4.08 8.11 -22.47
N ILE A 73 3.27 8.90 -23.17
CA ILE A 73 2.24 8.42 -24.09
C ILE A 73 3.00 8.00 -25.35
N GLU A 74 3.25 6.70 -25.55
CA GLU A 74 3.79 6.28 -26.85
C GLU A 74 2.68 6.27 -27.89
N PRO A 75 2.78 7.06 -28.98
CA PRO A 75 1.86 6.98 -30.10
C PRO A 75 2.10 5.67 -30.86
N VAL A 76 1.03 4.95 -31.11
CA VAL A 76 1.00 3.72 -31.91
C VAL A 76 1.56 4.00 -33.31
N ASN A 77 2.84 3.68 -33.55
CA ASN A 77 3.45 3.76 -34.87
C ASN A 77 3.31 2.41 -35.59
N VAL A 78 2.64 2.41 -36.74
CA VAL A 78 1.91 1.27 -37.35
C VAL A 78 2.82 0.23 -38.05
N GLY A 79 4.14 0.22 -37.81
CA GLY A 79 5.10 -0.59 -38.59
C GLY A 79 5.69 -1.86 -37.94
N LEU A 80 5.62 -2.05 -36.62
CA LEU A 80 6.41 -3.08 -35.90
C LEU A 80 5.58 -3.93 -34.92
N ARG A 81 4.37 -4.35 -35.32
CA ARG A 81 3.29 -4.77 -34.41
C ARG A 81 3.57 -5.90 -33.40
N LYS A 82 4.39 -6.93 -33.72
CA LYS A 82 4.56 -8.09 -32.80
C LYS A 82 5.62 -7.88 -31.72
N SER A 83 6.74 -7.23 -32.06
CA SER A 83 7.80 -6.93 -31.09
C SER A 83 7.34 -5.90 -30.07
N THR A 84 6.53 -4.92 -30.50
CA THR A 84 5.98 -3.91 -29.60
C THR A 84 4.87 -4.47 -28.70
N GLU A 85 4.08 -5.42 -29.19
CA GLU A 85 3.02 -6.06 -28.41
C GLU A 85 3.56 -6.91 -27.24
N PHE A 86 4.58 -7.74 -27.48
CA PHE A 86 5.16 -8.54 -26.39
C PHE A 86 5.90 -7.66 -25.36
N GLU A 87 6.58 -6.60 -25.80
CA GLU A 87 7.18 -5.62 -24.88
C GLU A 87 6.14 -4.87 -24.05
N LEU A 88 4.97 -4.55 -24.64
CA LEU A 88 3.84 -4.00 -23.89
C LEU A 88 3.32 -4.98 -22.84
N LEU A 89 3.21 -6.28 -23.18
CA LEU A 89 2.80 -7.32 -22.24
C LEU A 89 3.80 -7.51 -21.10
N LYS A 90 5.12 -7.49 -21.40
CA LYS A 90 6.17 -7.50 -20.38
C LYS A 90 6.08 -6.29 -19.45
N ARG A 91 5.87 -5.10 -20.01
CA ARG A 91 5.67 -3.86 -19.25
C ARG A 91 4.46 -3.99 -18.33
N ASN A 92 3.32 -4.43 -18.85
CA ASN A 92 2.11 -4.65 -18.05
C ASN A 92 2.35 -5.69 -16.94
N HIS A 93 2.96 -6.82 -17.27
CA HIS A 93 3.34 -7.83 -16.28
C HIS A 93 4.17 -7.23 -15.13
N ARG A 94 5.17 -6.40 -15.45
CA ARG A 94 5.97 -5.69 -14.45
C ARG A 94 5.13 -4.73 -13.60
N ILE A 95 4.32 -3.88 -14.21
CA ILE A 95 3.49 -2.91 -13.48
C ILE A 95 2.53 -3.62 -12.52
N TYR A 96 1.74 -4.57 -13.02
CA TYR A 96 0.72 -5.24 -12.23
C TYR A 96 1.29 -6.17 -11.15
N SER A 97 2.49 -6.74 -11.37
CA SER A 97 3.19 -7.49 -10.32
C SER A 97 3.68 -6.57 -9.19
N PHE A 98 4.28 -5.42 -9.51
CA PHE A 98 4.67 -4.43 -8.51
C PHE A 98 3.47 -3.82 -7.79
N LEU A 99 2.41 -3.52 -8.52
CA LEU A 99 1.17 -2.99 -7.96
C LEU A 99 0.57 -3.98 -6.96
N SER A 100 0.41 -5.23 -7.37
CA SER A 100 -0.12 -6.27 -6.49
C SER A 100 0.74 -6.49 -5.24
N LYS A 101 2.08 -6.42 -5.38
CA LYS A 101 2.98 -6.43 -4.23
C LYS A 101 2.75 -5.21 -3.34
N GLY A 102 2.59 -4.03 -3.93
CA GLY A 102 2.30 -2.77 -3.25
C GLY A 102 1.02 -2.83 -2.42
N LEU A 103 -0.01 -3.47 -2.97
CA LEU A 103 -1.31 -3.61 -2.33
C LEU A 103 -1.37 -4.74 -1.29
N SER A 104 -0.28 -5.49 -1.12
CA SER A 104 -0.17 -6.51 -0.07
C SER A 104 0.02 -5.87 1.31
N PRO A 105 -0.75 -6.27 2.34
CA PRO A 105 -0.82 -5.61 3.66
C PRO A 105 0.39 -5.89 4.59
N VAL A 106 1.51 -6.40 4.05
CA VAL A 106 2.64 -6.92 4.83
C VAL A 106 3.45 -5.81 5.52
N ILE A 107 3.49 -4.60 4.97
CA ILE A 107 4.21 -3.46 5.56
C ILE A 107 3.19 -2.43 6.02
N ARG A 108 3.20 -2.14 7.32
CA ARG A 108 2.30 -1.19 7.97
C ARG A 108 3.09 0.02 8.46
N LYS A 109 2.65 1.22 8.10
CA LYS A 109 3.13 2.51 8.59
C LYS A 109 1.93 3.38 8.92
N ASP A 110 2.15 4.41 9.72
CA ASP A 110 1.20 5.51 9.76
C ASP A 110 1.16 6.21 8.40
N CYS A 111 -0.03 6.36 7.87
CA CYS A 111 -0.33 6.92 6.57
C CYS A 111 -0.83 8.36 6.65
N ILE A 112 -1.05 8.94 7.84
CA ILE A 112 -1.43 10.35 7.95
C ILE A 112 -0.22 11.24 7.64
N SER A 113 -0.44 12.26 6.83
CA SER A 113 0.54 13.31 6.54
C SER A 113 0.21 14.60 7.29
N VAL A 114 -1.03 15.05 7.16
CA VAL A 114 -1.48 16.35 7.68
C VAL A 114 -2.93 16.26 8.13
N ALA A 115 -3.27 16.90 9.24
CA ALA A 115 -4.65 17.19 9.62
C ALA A 115 -5.17 18.41 8.84
N VAL A 116 -6.31 18.26 8.18
CA VAL A 116 -6.85 19.28 7.26
C VAL A 116 -7.85 20.18 7.97
N SER A 117 -8.90 19.60 8.55
CA SER A 117 -9.98 20.35 9.20
C SER A 117 -10.81 19.46 10.12
N ALA A 118 -11.49 20.08 11.09
CA ALA A 118 -12.56 19.45 11.86
C ALA A 118 -13.89 20.19 11.55
N SER A 119 -15.04 19.52 11.70
CA SER A 119 -16.35 20.17 11.51
C SER A 119 -16.59 21.31 12.49
N SER A 120 -16.09 21.17 13.73
CA SER A 120 -16.08 22.24 14.72
C SER A 120 -14.81 22.19 15.57
N THR A 121 -14.53 23.26 16.31
CA THR A 121 -13.48 23.29 17.33
C THR A 121 -13.89 24.28 18.41
N ASP A 122 -13.83 23.90 19.69
CA ASP A 122 -14.22 24.77 20.80
C ASP A 122 -13.20 25.89 21.03
N ASN A 123 -12.04 25.58 21.63
CA ASN A 123 -11.01 26.59 21.94
C ASN A 123 -9.91 26.65 20.89
N TYR A 124 -10.25 27.02 19.65
CA TYR A 124 -9.27 27.17 18.57
C TYR A 124 -8.27 28.31 18.87
N PRO A 125 -6.95 28.13 18.63
CA PRO A 125 -6.29 26.95 18.04
C PRO A 125 -5.79 25.92 19.07
N THR A 126 -5.97 26.18 20.37
CA THR A 126 -5.40 25.37 21.45
C THR A 126 -5.88 23.93 21.41
N GLU A 127 -7.16 23.70 21.11
CA GLU A 127 -7.78 22.37 21.00
C GLU A 127 -7.99 21.95 19.53
N SER A 128 -7.08 22.35 18.65
CA SER A 128 -7.21 22.09 17.23
C SER A 128 -6.94 20.63 16.84
N ILE A 129 -7.45 20.23 15.68
CA ILE A 129 -7.20 18.92 15.07
C ILE A 129 -5.71 18.58 14.93
N GLN A 130 -4.82 19.57 14.82
CA GLN A 130 -3.38 19.30 14.68
C GLN A 130 -2.80 18.51 15.87
N ASN A 131 -3.38 18.68 17.06
CA ASN A 131 -2.96 17.96 18.26
C ASN A 131 -3.16 16.44 18.16
N THR A 132 -4.03 15.98 17.25
CA THR A 132 -4.34 14.54 17.08
C THR A 132 -3.25 13.76 16.34
N LEU A 133 -2.27 14.44 15.73
CA LEU A 133 -1.21 13.81 14.95
C LEU A 133 -0.10 13.19 15.82
N GLU A 134 0.07 13.70 17.04
CA GLU A 134 1.07 13.19 17.98
C GLU A 134 0.42 12.23 18.96
N ALA A 135 1.12 11.15 19.30
CA ALA A 135 0.64 10.13 20.24
C ALA A 135 0.86 10.53 21.72
N LEU A 136 1.37 11.74 21.96
CA LEU A 136 1.65 12.26 23.30
C LEU A 136 0.43 13.04 23.77
N ASP A 137 -0.25 12.54 24.80
CA ASP A 137 -1.38 13.21 25.45
C ASP A 137 -0.93 14.30 26.44
N VAL A 138 0.36 14.32 26.81
CA VAL A 138 0.98 15.27 27.73
C VAL A 138 2.28 15.83 27.15
N PHE A 139 2.35 17.15 27.00
CA PHE A 139 3.60 17.89 26.79
C PHE A 139 3.91 18.75 28.03
N ASP A 140 5.16 19.16 28.21
CA ASP A 140 5.66 19.93 29.38
C ASP A 140 4.85 21.21 29.71
N ASN A 141 3.93 21.66 28.85
CA ASN A 141 3.08 22.84 29.04
C ASN A 141 1.58 22.67 28.69
N GLY A 142 1.05 21.46 28.48
CA GLY A 142 -0.38 21.28 28.19
C GLY A 142 -0.81 19.88 27.71
N ALA A 143 -2.13 19.67 27.67
CA ALA A 143 -2.74 18.50 27.04
C ALA A 143 -2.83 18.71 25.51
N LEU A 144 -2.46 17.70 24.73
CA LEU A 144 -2.63 17.72 23.28
C LEU A 144 -3.86 16.89 22.91
N TYR A 145 -4.92 17.58 22.50
CA TYR A 145 -6.15 16.96 22.01
C TYR A 145 -6.91 17.92 21.10
N TRP A 146 -7.81 17.37 20.30
CA TRP A 146 -8.87 18.12 19.64
C TRP A 146 -10.15 18.08 20.48
N SER A 147 -10.90 19.18 20.51
CA SER A 147 -12.23 19.28 21.13
C SER A 147 -13.25 19.82 20.15
N SER A 148 -14.40 19.15 20.04
CA SER A 148 -15.56 19.66 19.31
C SER A 148 -16.15 20.89 19.99
N GLY A 149 -16.88 21.73 19.25
CA GLY A 149 -17.85 22.65 19.85
C GLY A 149 -18.94 21.89 20.61
N GLY A 150 -19.47 22.54 21.67
CA GLY A 150 -20.54 21.99 22.48
C GLY A 150 -21.86 21.89 21.73
N GLU A 151 -22.58 20.77 21.90
CA GLU A 151 -23.87 20.53 21.26
C GLU A 151 -24.90 19.99 22.24
N SER A 152 -26.14 20.45 22.10
CA SER A 152 -27.29 20.03 22.89
C SER A 152 -27.84 18.65 22.48
N ASP A 153 -27.88 18.37 21.17
CA ASP A 153 -28.34 17.11 20.60
C ASP A 153 -27.19 16.10 20.48
N PRO A 154 -27.17 15.00 21.27
CA PRO A 154 -26.10 14.03 21.22
C PRO A 154 -26.04 13.25 19.90
N SER A 155 -27.05 13.32 19.04
CA SER A 155 -27.05 12.62 17.75
C SER A 155 -26.28 13.34 16.65
N VAL A 156 -25.96 14.63 16.84
CA VAL A 156 -25.20 15.43 15.87
C VAL A 156 -23.74 14.95 15.85
N PRO A 157 -23.24 14.46 14.70
CA PRO A 157 -21.90 13.92 14.57
C PRO A 157 -20.84 15.03 14.51
N GLU A 158 -19.58 14.61 14.65
CA GLU A 158 -18.41 15.43 14.33
C GLU A 158 -17.55 14.72 13.30
N THR A 159 -16.71 15.46 12.60
CA THR A 159 -15.82 14.93 11.57
C THR A 159 -14.41 15.49 11.69
N LEU A 160 -13.42 14.63 11.44
CA LEU A 160 -12.01 14.97 11.36
C LEU A 160 -11.46 14.55 9.99
N LEU A 161 -10.98 15.52 9.21
CA LEU A 161 -10.47 15.31 7.87
C LEU A 161 -8.93 15.28 7.87
N TYR A 162 -8.36 14.24 7.27
CA TYR A 162 -6.92 14.05 7.15
C TYR A 162 -6.49 13.85 5.71
N LYS A 163 -5.27 14.29 5.41
CA LYS A 163 -4.56 13.99 4.16
C LYS A 163 -3.53 12.91 4.42
N LEU A 164 -3.51 11.90 3.55
CA LEU A 164 -2.57 10.79 3.63
C LEU A 164 -1.22 11.14 2.98
N VAL A 165 -0.17 10.39 3.35
CA VAL A 165 1.21 10.53 2.85
C VAL A 165 1.35 10.23 1.35
N ALA A 166 0.38 9.53 0.77
CA ALA A 166 0.32 9.27 -0.66
C ALA A 166 -1.12 9.30 -1.16
N LYS A 167 -1.31 9.66 -2.43
CA LYS A 167 -2.64 9.58 -3.08
C LYS A 167 -3.11 8.15 -3.28
N LEU A 168 -2.21 7.17 -3.26
CA LEU A 168 -2.56 5.76 -3.33
C LEU A 168 -2.02 5.03 -2.10
N CYS A 169 -2.93 4.63 -1.22
CA CYS A 169 -2.63 3.88 0.00
C CYS A 169 -3.55 2.66 0.12
N VAL A 170 -3.05 1.56 0.69
CA VAL A 170 -3.88 0.47 1.20
C VAL A 170 -3.99 0.59 2.70
N ILE A 171 -5.19 0.79 3.20
CA ILE A 171 -5.47 0.98 4.62
C ILE A 171 -6.03 -0.32 5.18
N THR A 172 -5.51 -0.76 6.32
CA THR A 172 -5.97 -1.98 6.99
C THR A 172 -6.64 -1.68 8.32
N GLU A 173 -6.13 -0.70 9.05
CA GLU A 173 -6.58 -0.39 10.41
C GLU A 173 -6.57 1.14 10.59
N ILE A 174 -7.55 1.68 11.29
CA ILE A 174 -7.55 3.07 11.76
C ILE A 174 -7.62 3.03 13.28
N HIS A 175 -6.80 3.82 13.95
CA HIS A 175 -6.81 3.91 15.40
C HIS A 175 -7.26 5.29 15.84
N VAL A 176 -8.04 5.35 16.91
CA VAL A 176 -8.54 6.59 17.51
C VAL A 176 -8.47 6.48 19.02
N GLN A 177 -7.94 7.51 19.67
CA GLN A 177 -7.86 7.62 21.12
C GLN A 177 -8.76 8.75 21.62
N PRO A 178 -9.84 8.45 22.36
CA PRO A 178 -10.59 9.46 23.10
C PRO A 178 -9.72 10.16 24.14
N PHE A 179 -9.97 11.44 24.39
CA PHE A 179 -9.26 12.20 25.40
C PHE A 179 -9.98 12.14 26.76
N GLN A 180 -9.19 11.95 27.81
CA GLN A 180 -9.62 12.06 29.20
C GLN A 180 -9.24 13.44 29.74
N ALA A 181 -10.24 14.23 30.14
CA ALA A 181 -10.00 15.55 30.72
C ALA A 181 -9.53 15.42 32.17
N TYR A 182 -8.26 15.07 32.35
CA TYR A 182 -7.64 14.84 33.67
C TYR A 182 -7.62 16.09 34.56
N PHE A 183 -7.83 17.27 33.98
CA PHE A 183 -7.95 18.54 34.68
C PHE A 183 -9.37 18.86 35.17
N GLN A 184 -10.37 18.02 34.86
CA GLN A 184 -11.74 18.16 35.33
C GLN A 184 -12.07 17.16 36.44
N TYR A 185 -13.03 17.51 37.30
CA TYR A 185 -13.48 16.64 38.39
C TYR A 185 -14.10 15.35 37.82
N GLY A 186 -13.77 14.21 38.44
CA GLY A 186 -14.25 12.89 37.98
C GLY A 186 -13.53 12.35 36.74
N PHE A 187 -12.59 13.11 36.16
CA PHE A 187 -11.79 12.74 35.00
C PHE A 187 -12.62 12.21 33.81
N PRO A 188 -13.60 12.99 33.33
CA PRO A 188 -14.53 12.55 32.29
C PRO A 188 -13.78 12.24 30.98
N ILE A 189 -14.30 11.24 30.27
CA ILE A 189 -13.81 10.84 28.96
C ILE A 189 -14.81 11.33 27.92
N TYR A 190 -14.37 12.23 27.05
CA TYR A 190 -15.21 12.82 26.01
C TYR A 190 -15.10 11.99 24.73
N SER A 191 -15.70 10.80 24.75
CA SER A 191 -15.70 9.87 23.62
C SER A 191 -16.97 10.04 22.76
N CYS A 192 -17.10 9.21 21.73
CA CYS A 192 -18.34 9.01 20.97
C CYS A 192 -18.81 7.56 21.12
N ALA A 193 -20.04 7.26 20.69
CA ALA A 193 -20.63 5.93 20.77
C ALA A 193 -20.08 5.00 19.69
N ALA A 194 -19.85 5.54 18.49
CA ALA A 194 -19.30 4.82 17.36
C ALA A 194 -18.46 5.72 16.46
N VAL A 195 -17.64 5.10 15.61
CA VAL A 195 -16.86 5.78 14.56
C VAL A 195 -17.11 5.16 13.20
N ARG A 196 -17.03 5.97 12.15
CA ARG A 196 -17.03 5.51 10.75
C ARG A 196 -15.91 6.20 9.98
N PHE A 197 -15.32 5.49 9.02
CA PHE A 197 -14.22 6.00 8.22
C PHE A 197 -14.63 6.08 6.75
N ARG A 198 -14.30 7.20 6.09
CA ARG A 198 -14.46 7.36 4.64
C ARG A 198 -13.10 7.62 4.01
N LEU A 199 -12.84 7.01 2.85
CA LEU A 199 -11.62 7.21 2.07
C LEU A 199 -11.99 7.70 0.67
N GLY A 200 -11.21 8.64 0.15
CA GLY A 200 -11.52 9.22 -1.14
C GLY A 200 -10.57 10.32 -1.60
N HIS A 201 -11.12 11.20 -2.45
CA HIS A 201 -10.37 12.25 -3.12
C HIS A 201 -11.13 13.57 -3.14
N LEU A 202 -10.39 14.65 -3.39
CA LEU A 202 -10.95 15.97 -3.63
C LEU A 202 -11.54 16.05 -5.05
N ARG A 203 -12.71 16.67 -5.20
CA ARG A 203 -13.44 16.80 -6.48
C ARG A 203 -12.85 17.87 -7.41
N ASN A 204 -12.22 18.92 -6.92
CA ASN A 204 -11.61 19.95 -7.78
C ASN A 204 -10.35 20.55 -7.14
N VAL A 205 -9.30 20.76 -7.93
CA VAL A 205 -8.02 21.33 -7.48
C VAL A 205 -8.15 22.81 -7.12
N GLU A 206 -9.07 23.54 -7.73
CA GLU A 206 -9.36 24.95 -7.35
C GLU A 206 -9.85 25.07 -5.90
N VAL A 207 -10.49 24.03 -5.36
CA VAL A 207 -10.92 23.95 -3.95
C VAL A 207 -9.72 23.82 -3.00
N LEU A 208 -8.58 23.32 -3.49
CA LEU A 208 -7.36 23.20 -2.68
C LEU A 208 -6.82 24.57 -2.26
N GLU A 209 -6.91 25.57 -3.14
CA GLU A 209 -6.51 26.95 -2.83
C GLU A 209 -7.42 27.54 -1.75
N THR A 210 -8.73 27.23 -1.79
CA THR A 210 -9.70 27.68 -0.78
C THR A 210 -9.54 26.96 0.56
N LEU A 211 -9.12 25.69 0.57
CA LEU A 211 -8.80 24.94 1.78
C LEU A 211 -7.57 25.49 2.50
N LEU A 212 -6.64 26.12 1.77
CA LEU A 212 -5.41 26.68 2.31
C LEU A 212 -5.58 28.13 2.83
N ASP A 213 -6.63 28.84 2.41
CA ASP A 213 -6.81 30.29 2.69
C ASP A 213 -7.57 30.63 3.99
N ASN A 214 -7.93 29.62 4.80
CA ASN A 214 -8.31 29.72 6.23
C ASN A 214 -9.25 30.86 6.68
N THR A 215 -10.10 31.40 5.78
CA THR A 215 -11.01 32.49 6.11
C THR A 215 -12.43 32.12 5.70
N PHE A 216 -13.23 31.76 6.71
CA PHE A 216 -14.69 31.57 6.65
C PHE A 216 -15.15 30.40 5.76
N MET A 217 -15.05 29.17 6.28
CA MET A 217 -15.78 28.04 5.72
C MET A 217 -17.17 27.97 6.38
N ASP A 218 -18.20 28.32 5.60
CA ASP A 218 -19.60 28.07 5.95
C ASP A 218 -19.84 26.56 6.06
N HIS A 219 -20.21 26.10 7.26
CA HIS A 219 -20.33 24.71 7.69
C HIS A 219 -21.49 23.93 7.03
N THR A 220 -22.13 24.50 5.99
CA THR A 220 -23.32 23.94 5.35
C THR A 220 -23.08 23.41 3.92
N LEU A 221 -21.86 23.51 3.38
CA LEU A 221 -21.46 22.98 2.06
C LEU A 221 -20.72 21.62 2.14
N GLU A 222 -20.83 20.92 3.27
CA GLU A 222 -20.05 19.74 3.64
C GLU A 222 -20.66 18.40 3.13
N ASP A 223 -20.48 18.11 1.84
CA ASP A 223 -20.20 16.74 1.32
C ASP A 223 -19.76 16.80 -0.16
N ASP A 224 -20.13 17.87 -0.89
CA ASP A 224 -19.91 17.95 -2.34
C ASP A 224 -18.45 18.15 -2.78
N ARG A 225 -17.55 18.56 -1.87
CA ARG A 225 -16.14 18.82 -2.23
C ARG A 225 -15.30 17.55 -2.36
N PHE A 226 -15.73 16.47 -1.72
CA PHE A 226 -15.02 15.20 -1.73
C PHE A 226 -15.85 14.15 -2.44
N VAL A 227 -15.15 13.15 -2.98
CA VAL A 227 -15.77 11.95 -3.52
C VAL A 227 -15.23 10.78 -2.70
N TRP A 228 -16.11 10.18 -1.91
CA TRP A 228 -15.80 9.04 -1.07
C TRP A 228 -15.99 7.75 -1.86
N THR A 229 -14.89 7.03 -2.10
CA THR A 229 -14.89 5.76 -2.84
C THR A 229 -15.02 4.55 -1.93
N TYR A 230 -14.80 4.74 -0.63
CA TYR A 230 -14.98 3.73 0.40
C TYR A 230 -15.57 4.35 1.66
N THR A 231 -16.50 3.62 2.27
CA THR A 231 -17.11 3.93 3.56
C THR A 231 -17.12 2.65 4.39
N SER A 232 -16.53 2.69 5.58
CA SER A 232 -16.50 1.53 6.48
C SER A 232 -17.87 1.28 7.12
N PRO A 233 -18.09 0.10 7.74
CA PRO A 233 -19.12 -0.05 8.77
C PRO A 233 -18.89 0.92 9.93
N GLU A 234 -19.92 1.09 10.76
CA GLU A 234 -19.75 1.74 12.06
C GLU A 234 -19.08 0.78 13.04
N PHE A 235 -18.09 1.28 13.76
CA PHE A 235 -17.42 0.55 14.82
C PHE A 235 -17.79 1.15 16.17
N PRO A 236 -18.20 0.35 17.17
CA PRO A 236 -18.46 0.87 18.51
C PRO A 236 -17.16 1.38 19.14
N MET A 237 -17.22 2.53 19.81
CA MET A 237 -16.09 3.10 20.52
C MET A 237 -16.26 2.89 22.03
N ALA A 238 -15.23 2.31 22.65
CA ALA A 238 -15.19 2.14 24.09
C ALA A 238 -14.99 3.49 24.78
N GLN A 239 -15.53 3.62 25.99
CA GLN A 239 -15.46 4.84 26.79
C GLN A 239 -14.17 4.86 27.62
N GLU A 240 -13.03 4.68 26.93
CA GLU A 240 -11.70 4.53 27.52
C GLU A 240 -10.69 5.40 26.76
N SER A 241 -9.82 6.09 27.49
CA SER A 241 -8.76 6.93 26.90
C SER A 241 -7.52 6.10 26.58
N VAL A 242 -7.69 5.15 25.66
CA VAL A 242 -6.63 4.31 25.10
C VAL A 242 -6.71 4.37 23.58
N LEU A 243 -5.58 4.11 22.91
CA LEU A 243 -5.56 4.03 21.45
C LEU A 243 -6.33 2.77 20.98
N GLN A 244 -7.59 2.96 20.61
CA GLN A 244 -8.48 1.89 20.17
C GLN A 244 -8.24 1.59 18.70
N LYS A 245 -8.23 0.30 18.34
CA LYS A 245 -7.92 -0.17 17.00
C LYS A 245 -9.17 -0.63 16.27
N PHE A 246 -9.41 -0.07 15.09
CA PHE A 246 -10.52 -0.41 14.23
C PHE A 246 -10.00 -1.07 12.95
N GLU A 247 -10.08 -2.40 12.90
CA GLU A 247 -9.69 -3.19 11.73
C GLU A 247 -10.79 -3.11 10.66
N LEU A 248 -10.40 -2.78 9.43
CA LEU A 248 -11.35 -2.79 8.32
C LEU A 248 -11.68 -4.24 7.93
N PRO A 249 -12.93 -4.55 7.53
CA PRO A 249 -13.32 -5.92 7.13
C PRO A 249 -12.45 -6.50 6.02
N GLU A 250 -12.05 -5.64 5.08
CA GLU A 250 -11.08 -5.92 4.03
C GLU A 250 -10.13 -4.72 3.88
N PRO A 251 -8.87 -4.93 3.47
CA PRO A 251 -7.95 -3.81 3.19
C PRO A 251 -8.53 -2.87 2.13
N ALA A 252 -8.73 -1.61 2.49
CA ALA A 252 -9.35 -0.63 1.61
C ALA A 252 -8.29 0.15 0.81
N VAL A 253 -8.51 0.28 -0.50
CA VAL A 253 -7.66 1.12 -1.36
C VAL A 253 -8.17 2.56 -1.32
N CYS A 254 -7.38 3.47 -0.74
CA CYS A 254 -7.64 4.90 -0.82
C CYS A 254 -7.01 5.47 -2.10
N MET A 255 -7.85 6.00 -2.99
CA MET A 255 -7.44 6.75 -4.19
C MET A 255 -7.72 8.24 -3.98
N GLY A 256 -6.68 9.06 -4.14
CA GLY A 256 -6.65 10.52 -3.96
C GLY A 256 -6.19 11.01 -2.59
N GLY A 257 -6.02 10.12 -1.61
CA GLY A 257 -5.24 10.38 -0.40
C GLY A 257 -5.94 11.23 0.67
N TYR A 258 -7.27 11.16 0.78
CA TYR A 258 -8.02 11.79 1.87
C TYR A 258 -8.79 10.76 2.69
N MET A 259 -8.89 11.02 3.99
CA MET A 259 -9.67 10.22 4.94
C MET A 259 -10.51 11.13 5.83
N LEU A 260 -11.77 10.79 6.01
CA LEU A 260 -12.67 11.39 6.99
C LEU A 260 -12.94 10.40 8.13
N VAL A 261 -12.80 10.85 9.37
CA VAL A 261 -13.29 10.15 10.57
C VAL A 261 -14.62 10.79 10.96
N GLU A 262 -15.71 10.04 10.91
CA GLU A 262 -17.01 10.43 11.46
C GLU A 262 -17.11 9.92 12.90
N LEU A 263 -17.32 10.83 13.86
CA LEU A 263 -17.50 10.56 15.28
C LEU A 263 -18.99 10.65 15.59
N LEU A 264 -19.61 9.51 15.92
CA LEU A 264 -21.06 9.33 15.96
C LEU A 264 -21.55 9.14 17.39
N GLY A 265 -22.57 9.90 17.77
CA GLY A 265 -23.23 9.79 19.08
C GLY A 265 -22.37 10.32 20.22
N ARG A 266 -22.66 11.53 20.69
CA ARG A 266 -21.96 12.14 21.83
C ARG A 266 -22.44 11.50 23.13
N VAL A 267 -21.50 11.23 24.03
CA VAL A 267 -21.77 10.44 25.25
C VAL A 267 -21.59 11.22 26.55
N GLN A 268 -20.73 12.23 26.54
CA GLN A 268 -20.29 12.94 27.75
C GLN A 268 -20.71 14.41 27.69
N LYS A 269 -21.30 14.88 28.79
CA LYS A 269 -21.61 16.30 28.98
C LYS A 269 -20.51 17.00 29.76
N GLN A 270 -20.27 18.26 29.43
CA GLN A 270 -19.47 19.13 30.27
C GLN A 270 -20.35 19.76 31.36
N GLU A 271 -19.83 19.82 32.59
CA GLU A 271 -20.62 20.31 33.73
C GLU A 271 -20.89 21.82 33.67
N ILE A 272 -20.03 22.58 32.99
CA ILE A 272 -20.07 24.05 32.99
C ILE A 272 -21.29 24.61 32.25
N ASP A 273 -21.70 23.95 31.17
CA ASP A 273 -22.76 24.39 30.27
C ASP A 273 -23.83 23.32 30.01
N GLY A 274 -23.58 22.06 30.40
CA GLY A 274 -24.50 20.95 30.21
C GLY A 274 -24.61 20.46 28.77
N LEU A 275 -23.67 20.86 27.89
CA LEU A 275 -23.61 20.44 26.49
C LEU A 275 -22.74 19.21 26.31
N TYR A 276 -22.94 18.50 25.20
CA TYR A 276 -22.17 17.33 24.82
C TYR A 276 -20.95 17.69 23.99
N TYR A 277 -19.82 17.07 24.32
CA TYR A 277 -18.53 17.28 23.67
C TYR A 277 -17.91 15.93 23.27
N ILE A 278 -17.09 15.95 22.23
CA ILE A 278 -16.18 14.87 21.85
C ILE A 278 -14.76 15.44 21.82
N CYS A 279 -13.82 14.73 22.44
CA CYS A 279 -12.42 15.09 22.44
C CYS A 279 -11.55 13.89 22.02
N ILE A 280 -10.63 14.12 21.09
CA ILE A 280 -9.75 13.08 20.53
C ILE A 280 -8.29 13.46 20.80
N ALA A 281 -7.56 12.56 21.45
CA ALA A 281 -6.14 12.75 21.75
C ALA A 281 -5.26 12.38 20.56
N ASN A 282 -5.56 11.28 19.88
CA ASN A 282 -4.73 10.78 18.79
C ASN A 282 -5.55 10.06 17.70
N VAL A 283 -5.13 10.22 16.45
CA VAL A 283 -5.60 9.42 15.31
C VAL A 283 -4.40 8.86 14.56
N GLN A 284 -4.45 7.58 14.21
CA GLN A 284 -3.41 6.91 13.43
C GLN A 284 -4.04 6.12 12.29
N VAL A 285 -3.44 6.14 11.10
CA VAL A 285 -3.92 5.34 9.96
C VAL A 285 -2.88 4.30 9.61
N VAL A 286 -3.17 3.03 9.86
CA VAL A 286 -2.25 1.94 9.58
C VAL A 286 -2.49 1.40 8.18
N GLY A 287 -1.46 1.51 7.35
CA GLY A 287 -1.53 1.01 5.99
C GLY A 287 -0.19 1.04 5.27
N ARG A 288 -0.29 0.98 3.95
CA ARG A 288 0.86 1.01 3.05
C ARG A 288 0.67 2.06 1.96
N PRO A 289 1.49 3.12 1.94
CA PRO A 289 1.55 3.99 0.78
C PRO A 289 2.26 3.29 -0.37
N LEU A 290 1.78 3.52 -1.59
CA LEU A 290 2.39 2.97 -2.82
C LEU A 290 3.39 3.95 -3.48
N SER A 291 3.52 5.15 -2.95
CA SER A 291 4.58 6.09 -3.33
C SER A 291 5.97 5.58 -2.91
N PRO A 292 7.05 5.99 -3.62
CA PRO A 292 7.07 6.82 -4.82
C PRO A 292 6.78 6.05 -6.13
N ASN A 293 6.65 4.72 -6.06
CA ASN A 293 6.56 3.87 -7.25
C ASN A 293 5.25 4.04 -8.02
N PHE A 294 4.16 4.35 -7.31
CA PHE A 294 2.87 4.66 -7.90
C PHE A 294 2.35 6.00 -7.42
N ASP A 295 1.72 6.73 -8.33
CA ASP A 295 0.91 7.92 -8.02
C ASP A 295 -0.41 7.85 -8.80
N VAL A 296 -1.39 8.64 -8.37
CA VAL A 296 -2.71 8.70 -9.01
C VAL A 296 -3.04 10.14 -9.35
N GLU A 297 -3.54 10.36 -10.56
CA GLU A 297 -4.15 11.63 -10.95
C GLU A 297 -5.64 11.43 -11.18
N MET A 298 -6.45 12.25 -10.50
CA MET A 298 -7.90 12.26 -10.63
C MET A 298 -8.29 13.32 -11.65
N PHE A 299 -9.12 12.95 -12.63
CA PHE A 299 -9.64 13.84 -13.67
C PHE A 299 -11.12 14.09 -13.44
N GLU A 300 -11.42 15.22 -12.81
CA GLU A 300 -12.77 15.65 -12.52
C GLU A 300 -13.26 16.65 -13.59
N PRO A 301 -14.58 16.68 -13.91
CA PRO A 301 -15.70 15.97 -13.29
C PRO A 301 -15.96 14.55 -13.84
N SER A 302 -15.03 14.02 -14.64
CA SER A 302 -15.26 12.75 -15.36
C SER A 302 -15.22 11.50 -14.47
N GLY A 303 -14.78 11.63 -13.21
CA GLY A 303 -14.53 10.51 -12.30
C GLY A 303 -13.44 9.55 -12.75
N LYS A 304 -12.73 9.86 -13.86
CA LYS A 304 -11.63 9.04 -14.36
C LYS A 304 -10.37 9.30 -13.55
N CYS A 305 -9.51 8.30 -13.47
CA CYS A 305 -8.18 8.48 -12.88
C CYS A 305 -7.12 7.73 -13.67
N SER A 306 -5.92 8.31 -13.75
CA SER A 306 -4.73 7.64 -14.30
C SER A 306 -3.83 7.17 -13.16
N LEU A 307 -3.28 5.97 -13.35
CA LEU A 307 -2.27 5.42 -12.45
C LEU A 307 -0.91 5.65 -13.08
N LYS A 308 -0.06 6.44 -12.42
CA LYS A 308 1.31 6.68 -12.85
C LYS A 308 2.24 5.68 -12.19
N TYR A 309 3.06 5.02 -12.99
CA TYR A 309 4.10 4.12 -12.50
C TYR A 309 5.50 4.72 -12.76
N HIS A 310 6.23 4.93 -11.67
CA HIS A 310 7.60 5.41 -11.65
C HIS A 310 8.52 4.26 -11.20
N PRO A 311 9.08 3.48 -12.14
CA PRO A 311 10.07 2.49 -11.78
C PRO A 311 11.26 3.20 -11.12
N LYS A 312 11.65 2.79 -9.90
CA LYS A 312 12.90 3.27 -9.31
C LYS A 312 14.04 2.99 -10.28
N THR A 313 14.71 4.03 -10.74
CA THR A 313 16.10 3.89 -11.20
C THR A 313 16.89 3.54 -9.95
N PHE A 314 17.35 2.30 -9.85
CA PHE A 314 18.46 2.01 -8.95
C PHE A 314 19.67 2.77 -9.51
N SER A 315 19.90 4.01 -9.06
CA SER A 315 21.25 4.55 -9.13
C SER A 315 22.06 3.74 -8.13
N ALA A 316 23.18 3.19 -8.60
CA ALA A 316 24.10 2.42 -7.78
C ALA A 316 24.92 3.32 -6.84
N GLU A 317 24.29 4.29 -6.16
CA GLU A 317 24.98 5.27 -5.30
C GLU A 317 24.30 5.57 -3.96
N SER A 318 23.29 4.80 -3.53
CA SER A 318 22.70 4.94 -2.18
C SER A 318 23.05 3.81 -1.21
N SER A 319 24.14 3.09 -1.48
CA SER A 319 24.87 2.36 -0.45
C SER A 319 26.08 3.20 -0.06
N LEU A 320 25.91 4.09 0.93
CA LEU A 320 26.91 4.62 1.88
C LEU A 320 26.44 5.98 2.41
N GLN A 321 25.52 5.97 3.36
CA GLN A 321 25.40 7.01 4.40
C GLN A 321 24.49 6.49 5.53
N LEU A 322 25.02 5.51 6.28
CA LEU A 322 24.57 5.28 7.65
C LEU A 322 25.43 6.18 8.53
N SER A 323 24.85 7.26 9.01
CA SER A 323 25.43 8.08 10.07
C SER A 323 25.50 7.26 11.36
N ASN A 324 26.65 7.40 12.03
CA ASN A 324 27.04 6.70 13.25
C ASN A 324 26.06 6.95 14.41
N ALA A 325 25.60 5.87 15.04
CA ALA A 325 25.36 5.80 16.48
C ALA A 325 25.55 4.35 16.97
N GLU A 326 26.21 4.25 18.12
CA GLU A 326 26.90 3.12 18.77
C GLU A 326 26.11 1.79 18.89
N VAL A 327 26.63 0.67 18.40
CA VAL A 327 27.46 -0.37 19.06
C VAL A 327 26.72 -1.22 20.11
N GLY A 328 26.24 -2.37 19.64
CA GLY A 328 25.96 -3.58 20.41
C GLY A 328 25.43 -4.69 19.51
N GLU A 329 26.17 -5.79 19.32
CA GLU A 329 25.77 -7.05 18.65
C GLU A 329 25.87 -7.22 17.11
N SER A 330 26.74 -6.52 16.37
CA SER A 330 26.85 -6.73 14.89
C SER A 330 27.93 -7.70 14.38
N SER A 331 28.74 -8.33 15.25
CA SER A 331 29.88 -9.16 14.79
C SER A 331 29.49 -10.56 14.29
N ARG A 332 28.35 -11.12 14.72
CA ARG A 332 27.87 -12.44 14.28
C ARG A 332 27.23 -12.41 12.89
N LEU A 333 26.47 -11.36 12.56
CA LEU A 333 25.76 -11.25 11.28
C LEU A 333 26.73 -11.05 10.10
N ARG A 334 27.76 -10.21 10.23
CA ARG A 334 28.79 -10.06 9.16
C ARG A 334 29.56 -11.35 8.86
N THR A 335 29.73 -12.22 9.85
CA THR A 335 30.38 -13.53 9.69
C THR A 335 29.44 -14.55 9.02
N ILE A 336 28.12 -14.44 9.23
CA ILE A 336 27.11 -15.27 8.58
C ILE A 336 26.97 -14.87 7.10
N THR A 337 26.91 -13.58 6.77
CA THR A 337 26.76 -13.11 5.38
C THR A 337 27.99 -13.47 4.52
N SER A 338 29.20 -13.41 5.09
CA SER A 338 30.43 -13.80 4.39
C SER A 338 30.62 -15.33 4.27
N ARG A 339 29.99 -16.13 5.15
CA ARG A 339 29.91 -17.60 5.00
C ARG A 339 28.84 -18.02 4.00
N PHE A 340 27.69 -17.35 3.97
CA PHE A 340 26.62 -17.60 2.98
C PHE A 340 27.08 -17.29 1.56
N MET A 341 27.78 -16.17 1.35
CA MET A 341 28.38 -15.85 0.04
C MET A 341 29.41 -16.91 -0.42
N ARG A 342 30.11 -17.56 0.52
CA ARG A 342 31.04 -18.67 0.19
C ARG A 342 30.35 -20.01 -0.07
N VAL A 343 29.20 -20.27 0.55
CA VAL A 343 28.41 -21.50 0.34
C VAL A 343 27.65 -21.42 -0.99
N VAL A 344 27.08 -20.26 -1.33
CA VAL A 344 26.38 -20.04 -2.61
C VAL A 344 27.34 -20.14 -3.80
N VAL A 345 28.54 -19.55 -3.71
CA VAL A 345 29.57 -19.67 -4.76
C VAL A 345 30.21 -21.07 -4.82
N GLY A 346 30.23 -21.81 -3.70
CA GLY A 346 30.79 -23.18 -3.65
C GLY A 346 29.86 -24.27 -4.22
N TRP A 347 28.54 -24.04 -4.24
CA TRP A 347 27.57 -24.99 -4.79
C TRP A 347 27.55 -24.99 -6.31
N GLU A 348 27.88 -23.87 -6.95
CA GLU A 348 28.00 -23.76 -8.41
C GLU A 348 29.09 -24.69 -8.98
N HIS A 349 30.27 -24.77 -8.32
CA HIS A 349 31.36 -25.65 -8.79
C HIS A 349 31.10 -27.15 -8.61
N THR A 350 30.27 -27.53 -7.63
CA THR A 350 30.05 -28.95 -7.29
C THR A 350 28.91 -29.57 -8.10
N VAL A 351 27.93 -28.77 -8.54
CA VAL A 351 26.83 -29.21 -9.40
C VAL A 351 27.24 -29.23 -10.87
N LEU A 352 28.08 -28.29 -11.32
CA LEU A 352 28.58 -28.26 -12.71
C LEU A 352 29.57 -29.40 -13.03
N ASN A 353 30.43 -29.81 -12.09
CA ASN A 353 31.39 -30.90 -12.32
C ASN A 353 30.78 -32.32 -12.27
N ARG A 354 29.49 -32.47 -11.90
CA ARG A 354 28.82 -33.77 -11.85
C ARG A 354 27.94 -34.06 -13.08
N TYR A 355 27.67 -33.07 -13.92
CA TYR A 355 26.87 -33.20 -15.14
C TYR A 355 27.63 -32.98 -16.44
N LEU A 356 28.87 -32.47 -16.40
CA LEU A 356 29.72 -32.34 -17.57
C LEU A 356 30.96 -33.24 -17.41
N GLY A 357 30.94 -34.39 -18.10
CA GLY A 357 32.13 -35.18 -18.34
C GLY A 357 33.22 -34.31 -19.00
N SER A 358 34.47 -34.56 -18.64
CA SER A 358 35.61 -33.75 -19.06
C SER A 358 35.67 -33.61 -20.58
N GLY A 359 35.44 -32.40 -21.08
CA GLY A 359 35.53 -32.08 -22.49
C GLY A 359 35.94 -30.62 -22.62
N SER A 360 37.23 -30.39 -22.80
CA SER A 360 37.81 -29.06 -23.05
C SER A 360 37.43 -28.56 -24.43
N VAL A 361 36.61 -27.51 -24.53
CA VAL A 361 36.57 -26.62 -25.70
C VAL A 361 36.34 -25.18 -25.22
N SER A 362 37.20 -24.31 -25.70
CA SER A 362 37.28 -22.86 -25.54
C SER A 362 36.19 -22.08 -26.29
N GLY A 363 35.79 -20.92 -25.77
CA GLY A 363 35.33 -19.77 -26.56
C GLY A 363 33.93 -19.23 -26.23
N ASP A 364 33.91 -18.06 -25.59
CA ASP A 364 33.09 -16.84 -25.75
C ASP A 364 31.54 -16.83 -25.83
N ASP A 365 31.02 -15.67 -25.38
CA ASP A 365 29.67 -15.10 -25.47
C ASP A 365 28.59 -15.58 -24.48
N GLU A 366 28.65 -15.06 -23.25
CA GLU A 366 27.45 -14.89 -22.40
C GLU A 366 26.51 -13.86 -23.05
N SER A 367 25.33 -14.30 -23.49
CA SER A 367 24.31 -13.43 -24.05
C SER A 367 23.72 -12.45 -23.01
N GLU A 368 23.33 -11.24 -23.43
CA GLU A 368 22.70 -10.26 -22.52
C GLU A 368 21.42 -10.79 -21.83
N ASP A 369 20.75 -11.77 -22.44
CA ASP A 369 19.59 -12.49 -21.91
C ASP A 369 19.92 -13.31 -20.66
N GLU A 370 21.13 -13.88 -20.56
CA GLU A 370 21.61 -14.60 -19.38
C GLU A 370 22.03 -13.66 -18.26
N ARG A 371 22.59 -12.49 -18.61
CA ARG A 371 22.86 -11.41 -17.64
C ARG A 371 21.55 -10.87 -17.07
N LEU A 372 20.56 -10.56 -17.92
CA LEU A 372 19.26 -10.06 -17.48
C LEU A 372 18.52 -11.09 -16.61
N GLY A 373 18.60 -12.38 -16.97
CA GLY A 373 18.04 -13.49 -16.19
C GLY A 373 18.66 -13.62 -14.79
N ARG A 374 19.99 -13.52 -14.67
CA ARG A 374 20.68 -13.54 -13.37
C ARG A 374 20.39 -12.29 -12.54
N PHE A 375 20.30 -11.11 -13.15
CA PHE A 375 19.88 -9.88 -12.47
C PHE A 375 18.45 -9.99 -11.93
N TYR A 376 17.50 -10.54 -12.71
CA TYR A 376 16.13 -10.75 -12.26
C TYR A 376 16.01 -11.76 -11.10
N ILE A 377 16.78 -12.85 -11.11
CA ILE A 377 16.77 -13.85 -10.04
C ILE A 377 17.38 -13.26 -8.75
N VAL A 378 18.48 -12.50 -8.85
CA VAL A 378 19.09 -11.82 -7.70
C VAL A 378 18.17 -10.73 -7.14
N GLU A 379 17.49 -9.97 -8.01
CA GLU A 379 16.49 -8.97 -7.64
C GLU A 379 15.31 -9.64 -6.92
N LEU A 380 14.77 -10.75 -7.43
CA LEU A 380 13.65 -11.48 -6.83
C LEU A 380 13.98 -12.18 -5.49
N THR A 381 15.22 -12.65 -5.33
CA THR A 381 15.68 -13.33 -4.10
C THR A 381 15.93 -12.35 -2.95
N LEU A 382 16.34 -11.11 -3.24
CA LEU A 382 16.45 -10.02 -2.27
C LEU A 382 15.08 -9.42 -1.88
N ILE A 383 14.04 -9.67 -2.67
CA ILE A 383 12.71 -9.06 -2.59
C ILE A 383 11.71 -9.86 -1.71
N TYR A 384 11.98 -11.16 -1.42
CA TYR A 384 11.10 -12.05 -0.63
C TYR A 384 11.89 -13.03 0.28
N PRO A 385 12.15 -12.70 1.56
CA PRO A 385 12.92 -13.57 2.47
C PRO A 385 12.09 -14.64 3.21
N SER A 386 10.75 -14.56 3.17
CA SER A 386 9.88 -15.39 4.03
C SER A 386 9.52 -16.72 3.37
N PHE A 387 10.45 -17.67 3.49
CA PHE A 387 10.21 -19.10 3.27
C PHE A 387 9.58 -19.69 4.53
N LYS A 388 8.36 -20.26 4.46
CA LYS A 388 7.97 -21.40 5.32
C LYS A 388 6.69 -22.08 4.84
N TYR A 389 6.90 -23.30 4.32
CA TYR A 389 6.05 -24.50 4.44
C TYR A 389 4.53 -24.31 4.31
N ASN A 390 4.01 -24.47 3.10
CA ASN A 390 2.85 -25.34 2.77
C ASN A 390 2.45 -25.28 1.29
N HIS A 391 2.88 -24.26 0.53
CA HIS A 391 2.65 -24.17 -0.93
C HIS A 391 3.69 -24.89 -1.80
N LEU A 392 4.78 -25.40 -1.21
CA LEU A 392 5.84 -26.12 -1.92
C LEU A 392 5.38 -27.46 -2.50
N ARG A 393 4.39 -28.14 -1.90
CA ARG A 393 3.95 -29.45 -2.42
C ARG A 393 3.25 -29.39 -3.76
N LEU A 394 2.54 -28.30 -4.07
CA LEU A 394 1.89 -28.18 -5.38
C LEU A 394 2.91 -27.83 -6.47
N ILE A 395 3.89 -26.98 -6.15
CA ILE A 395 4.94 -26.55 -7.07
C ILE A 395 6.00 -27.64 -7.28
N GLU A 396 6.39 -28.39 -6.23
CA GLU A 396 7.28 -29.56 -6.36
C GLU A 396 6.64 -30.71 -7.13
N VAL A 397 5.33 -30.90 -7.03
CA VAL A 397 4.61 -31.91 -7.82
C VAL A 397 4.49 -31.46 -9.28
N MET A 398 4.31 -30.16 -9.54
CA MET A 398 4.24 -29.61 -10.91
C MET A 398 5.61 -29.49 -11.61
N ALA A 399 6.72 -29.44 -10.86
CA ALA A 399 8.07 -29.35 -11.41
C ALA A 399 8.74 -30.73 -11.65
N ASN A 400 8.16 -31.82 -11.13
CA ASN A 400 8.70 -33.18 -11.23
C ASN A 400 7.90 -34.11 -12.16
N VAL A 401 7.04 -33.55 -13.02
CA VAL A 401 6.33 -34.24 -14.12
C VAL A 401 6.67 -33.50 -15.41
#